data_AF-A0A2S6C995-F1
#
_entry.id   AF-A0A2S6C995-F1
#
_cell.length_a   1.000
_cell.length_b   1.000
_cell.length_c   1.000
_cell.angle_alpha   90.00
_cell.angle_beta   90.00
_cell.angle_gamma   90.00
#
_symmetry.space_group_name_H-M   'P 1'
#
loop_
_entity.id
_entity.type
_entity.pdbx_description
1 polymer ?
#
loop_
_entity_poly.entity_id
_entity_poly.type
_entity_poly.pdbx_seq_one_letter_code
_entity_poly.pdbx_strand_id
1 'polypeptide(L)'
;MLAPPPPQPRLTSPSLRQTSTSPQPNTAPRATFLDLPGELRNYVYRLALRRRGPITIVCSSSSALSSKRTNVKKPDPKQIELNSQQHDLRKGGPALLYVSKEIRREVSEIYYLENTFLFTNATLQLRSIEAFHDQLGRLLKKFNHVQVCRSIQIGDMKRPVEISFSVTLDLQNRRVVLKRKPYDRQVYMPGMAKLKSKYVEPCRCEVDKLAKRVGTPRRMNGQDIITFLEAYSELINMEAVNVMLDICKKCDTICRD
;
A
#
# COMPACT_ATOMS: atom_id res chain seq x y z
N MET A 1 -47.99 34.51 8.93
CA MET A 1 -47.28 34.83 7.66
C MET A 1 -46.48 36.10 7.90
N LEU A 2 -45.15 35.99 8.00
CA LEU A 2 -44.26 37.09 8.35
C LEU A 2 -43.80 37.81 7.08
N ALA A 3 -44.03 39.12 7.01
CA ALA A 3 -43.65 39.96 5.88
C ALA A 3 -42.12 40.12 5.78
N PRO A 4 -41.55 40.19 4.57
CA PRO A 4 -40.12 40.39 4.38
C PRO A 4 -39.70 41.84 4.70
N PRO A 5 -38.47 42.05 5.21
CA PRO A 5 -37.98 43.38 5.56
C PRO A 5 -37.58 44.20 4.32
N PRO A 6 -37.63 45.55 4.41
CA PRO A 6 -37.34 46.44 3.29
C PRO A 6 -35.82 46.51 2.97
N PRO A 7 -35.47 46.81 1.70
CA PRO A 7 -34.08 46.87 1.24
C PRO A 7 -33.37 48.14 1.73
N GLN A 8 -32.16 47.98 2.26
CA GLN A 8 -31.31 49.09 2.68
C GLN A 8 -30.52 49.71 1.50
N PRO A 9 -30.32 51.03 1.49
CA PRO A 9 -29.58 51.74 0.44
C PRO A 9 -28.07 51.51 0.58
N ARG A 10 -27.43 51.10 -0.51
CA ARG A 10 -25.98 50.91 -0.60
C ARG A 10 -25.27 52.25 -0.80
N LEU A 11 -24.45 52.64 0.18
CA LEU A 11 -23.49 53.74 0.08
C LEU A 11 -22.38 53.39 -0.93
N THR A 12 -22.37 54.06 -2.07
CA THR A 12 -21.31 54.01 -3.08
C THR A 12 -20.14 54.88 -2.64
N SER A 13 -19.02 54.24 -2.31
CA SER A 13 -17.76 54.95 -2.03
C SER A 13 -17.07 55.34 -3.36
N PRO A 14 -16.45 56.53 -3.45
CA PRO A 14 -15.74 56.97 -4.65
C PRO A 14 -14.47 56.14 -4.84
N SER A 15 -14.45 55.39 -5.94
CA SER A 15 -13.33 54.56 -6.37
C SER A 15 -12.21 55.46 -6.91
N LEU A 16 -11.15 55.63 -6.13
CA LEU A 16 -9.89 56.22 -6.57
C LEU A 16 -9.25 55.32 -7.63
N ARG A 17 -9.35 55.74 -8.90
CA ARG A 17 -8.65 55.14 -10.04
C ARG A 17 -7.13 55.27 -9.83
N GLN A 18 -6.53 54.28 -9.19
CA GLN A 18 -5.10 54.04 -9.30
C GLN A 18 -4.82 53.44 -10.67
N THR A 19 -4.38 54.29 -11.60
CA THR A 19 -3.68 53.85 -12.82
C THR A 19 -2.30 53.33 -12.43
N SER A 20 -2.26 52.09 -11.94
CA SER A 20 -1.03 51.32 -11.85
C SER A 20 -0.65 50.90 -13.27
N THR A 21 0.33 51.58 -13.85
CA THR A 21 1.02 51.17 -15.07
C THR A 21 1.74 49.84 -14.77
N SER A 22 1.00 48.74 -14.91
CA SER A 22 1.53 47.39 -14.82
C SER A 22 2.58 47.22 -15.93
N PRO A 23 3.83 46.84 -15.61
CA PRO A 23 4.80 46.46 -16.64
C PRO A 23 4.18 45.35 -17.49
N GLN A 24 4.22 45.52 -18.81
CA GLN A 24 3.70 44.52 -19.73
C GLN A 24 4.44 43.19 -19.46
N PRO A 25 3.72 42.11 -19.17
CA PRO A 25 4.33 40.82 -18.90
C PRO A 25 5.09 40.39 -20.16
N ASN A 26 6.40 40.21 -20.02
CA ASN A 26 7.25 39.60 -21.04
C ASN A 26 6.57 38.31 -21.55
N THR A 27 6.10 38.33 -22.78
CA THR A 27 5.28 37.29 -23.43
C THR A 27 6.10 36.10 -23.93
N ALA A 28 7.36 35.97 -23.49
CA ALA A 28 8.16 34.79 -23.80
C ALA A 28 7.43 33.53 -23.29
N PRO A 29 7.15 32.55 -24.17
CA PRO A 29 6.47 31.33 -23.77
C PRO A 29 7.29 30.65 -22.68
N ARG A 30 6.67 30.45 -21.51
CA ARG A 30 7.32 29.77 -20.38
C ARG A 30 7.42 28.29 -20.74
N ALA A 31 8.64 27.77 -20.79
CA ALA A 31 8.86 26.34 -20.89
C ALA A 31 8.14 25.62 -19.73
N THR A 32 7.32 24.65 -20.10
CA THR A 32 6.57 23.79 -19.19
C THR A 32 7.35 22.50 -18.94
N PHE A 33 6.96 21.75 -17.91
CA PHE A 33 7.60 20.48 -17.60
C PHE A 33 7.47 19.44 -18.74
N LEU A 34 6.40 19.52 -19.54
CA LEU A 34 6.19 18.62 -20.69
C LEU A 34 7.05 18.98 -21.90
N ASP A 35 7.65 20.17 -21.93
CA ASP A 35 8.60 20.56 -22.96
C ASP A 35 9.99 19.93 -22.76
N LEU A 36 10.23 19.30 -21.60
CA LEU A 36 11.42 18.48 -21.37
C LEU A 36 11.35 17.19 -22.20
N PRO A 37 12.47 16.71 -22.77
CA PRO A 37 12.56 15.37 -23.35
C PRO A 37 12.08 14.27 -22.38
N GLY A 38 11.47 13.22 -22.92
CA GLY A 38 10.88 12.13 -22.14
C GLY A 38 11.88 11.45 -21.21
N GLU A 39 13.15 11.39 -21.58
CA GLU A 39 14.25 10.85 -20.78
C GLU A 39 14.45 11.66 -19.49
N LEU A 40 14.46 12.99 -19.59
CA LEU A 40 14.60 13.88 -18.44
C LEU A 40 13.36 13.83 -17.56
N ARG A 41 12.15 13.76 -18.15
CA ARG A 41 10.92 13.57 -17.37
C ARG A 41 10.96 12.26 -16.59
N ASN A 42 11.35 11.16 -17.24
CA ASN A 42 11.50 9.84 -16.59
C ASN A 42 12.53 9.86 -15.46
N TYR A 43 13.64 10.58 -15.63
CA TYR A 43 14.63 10.76 -14.58
C TYR A 43 14.02 11.46 -13.35
N VAL A 44 13.31 12.58 -13.55
CA VAL A 44 12.61 13.31 -12.48
C VAL A 44 11.55 12.43 -11.82
N TYR A 45 10.76 11.69 -12.60
CA TYR A 45 9.75 10.78 -12.05
C TYR A 45 10.35 9.68 -11.18
N ARG A 46 11.44 9.04 -11.61
CA ARG A 46 12.12 8.01 -10.81
C ARG A 46 12.66 8.58 -9.51
N LEU A 47 13.25 9.78 -9.53
CA LEU A 47 13.68 10.47 -8.31
C LEU A 47 12.51 10.72 -7.34
N ALA A 48 11.33 11.06 -7.85
CA ALA A 48 10.16 11.37 -7.03
C ALA A 48 9.41 10.12 -6.54
N LEU A 49 9.34 9.06 -7.35
CA LEU A 49 8.42 7.94 -7.16
C LEU A 49 9.09 6.63 -6.74
N ARG A 50 10.36 6.42 -7.10
CA ARG A 50 11.06 5.18 -6.76
C ARG A 50 11.52 5.23 -5.31
N ARG A 51 11.08 4.25 -4.53
CA ARG A 51 11.45 4.09 -3.13
C ARG A 51 12.49 2.98 -2.99
N ARG A 52 13.42 3.17 -2.05
CA ARG A 52 14.43 2.14 -1.72
C ARG A 52 13.84 0.98 -0.91
N GLY A 53 12.82 1.27 -0.10
CA GLY A 53 12.11 0.30 0.74
C GLY A 53 10.72 -0.03 0.18
N PRO A 54 10.06 -1.04 0.78
CA PRO A 54 8.70 -1.37 0.42
C PRO A 54 7.73 -0.25 0.80
N ILE A 55 6.76 0.01 -0.07
CA ILE A 55 5.66 0.96 0.16
C ILE A 55 4.56 0.21 0.91
N THR A 56 4.28 0.62 2.13
CA THR A 56 3.24 -0.01 2.95
C THR A 56 1.87 0.38 2.44
N ILE A 57 1.07 -0.61 2.08
CA ILE A 57 -0.33 -0.37 1.73
C ILE A 57 -1.08 -0.05 3.00
N VAL A 58 -1.86 1.02 2.99
CA VAL A 58 -2.74 1.43 4.08
C VAL A 58 -4.16 1.57 3.55
N CYS A 59 -5.14 1.14 4.35
CA CYS A 59 -6.55 1.37 4.07
C CYS A 59 -7.08 2.30 5.15
N SER A 60 -7.20 3.59 4.84
CA SER A 60 -7.82 4.57 5.73
C SER A 60 -9.32 4.26 5.80
N SER A 61 -9.74 3.34 6.66
CA SER A 61 -11.15 3.18 6.97
C SER A 61 -11.66 4.54 7.44
N SER A 62 -12.68 5.04 6.75
CA SER A 62 -13.25 6.36 6.94
C SER A 62 -13.51 6.63 8.43
N SER A 63 -12.96 7.75 8.91
CA SER A 63 -13.49 8.49 10.06
C SER A 63 -13.64 7.69 11.36
N ALA A 64 -12.53 7.27 11.98
CA ALA A 64 -12.48 7.39 13.42
C ALA A 64 -12.44 8.89 13.74
N LEU A 65 -13.63 9.44 13.91
CA LEU A 65 -14.00 10.65 14.66
C LEU A 65 -12.81 11.50 15.10
N SER A 66 -12.74 12.72 14.52
CA SER A 66 -12.29 13.94 15.20
C SER A 66 -11.35 13.66 16.38
N SER A 67 -10.06 13.51 16.10
CA SER A 67 -9.04 13.69 17.12
C SER A 67 -9.24 15.11 17.64
N LYS A 68 -10.02 15.19 18.73
CA LYS A 68 -10.20 16.32 19.61
C LYS A 68 -8.80 16.92 19.74
N ARG A 69 -8.60 18.12 19.17
CA ARG A 69 -7.32 18.85 19.08
C ARG A 69 -6.66 18.85 20.45
N THR A 70 -5.93 17.79 20.76
CA THR A 70 -4.99 17.75 21.85
C THR A 70 -3.79 18.47 21.28
N ASN A 71 -3.28 19.42 22.05
CA ASN A 71 -2.21 20.33 21.69
C ASN A 71 -0.91 19.51 21.61
N VAL A 72 -0.76 18.71 20.54
CA VAL A 72 0.35 17.77 20.37
C VAL A 72 1.57 18.57 19.92
N LYS A 73 2.61 18.49 20.77
CA LYS A 73 3.99 18.94 20.50
C LYS A 73 4.39 18.60 19.06
N LYS A 74 5.13 19.52 18.41
CA LYS A 74 5.64 19.40 17.04
C LYS A 74 6.05 17.94 16.74
N PRO A 75 5.53 17.34 15.66
CA PRO A 75 5.87 15.96 15.30
C PRO A 75 7.38 15.83 15.11
N ASP A 76 7.94 14.77 15.67
CA ASP A 76 9.35 14.40 15.53
C ASP A 76 9.66 14.24 14.02
N PRO A 77 10.73 14.87 13.48
CA PRO A 77 11.10 14.79 12.07
C PRO A 77 11.18 13.35 11.54
N LYS A 78 11.56 12.38 12.38
CA LYS A 78 11.66 10.96 12.00
C LYS A 78 10.31 10.34 11.61
N GLN A 79 9.20 10.86 12.12
CA GLN A 79 7.86 10.34 11.82
C GLN A 79 7.34 10.82 10.45
N ILE A 80 7.85 11.96 9.95
CA ILE A 80 7.48 12.52 8.66
C ILE A 80 8.00 11.65 7.52
N GLU A 81 9.22 11.09 7.65
CA GLU A 81 9.80 10.18 6.64
C GLU A 81 9.03 8.86 6.55
N LEU A 82 8.57 8.29 7.67
CA LEU A 82 7.84 7.01 7.67
C LEU A 82 6.49 7.12 6.95
N ASN A 83 5.78 8.24 7.12
CA ASN A 83 4.50 8.48 6.45
C ASN A 83 4.63 8.65 4.93
N SER A 84 5.82 9.02 4.44
CA SER A 84 6.07 9.20 3.00
C SER A 84 6.12 7.88 2.20
N GLN A 85 6.17 6.73 2.90
CA GLN A 85 6.24 5.39 2.33
C GLN A 85 4.92 4.63 2.41
N GLN A 86 3.79 5.33 2.52
CA GLN A 86 2.47 4.72 2.55
C GLN A 86 1.72 4.90 1.24
N HIS A 87 1.04 3.85 0.81
CA HIS A 87 0.10 3.88 -0.30
C HIS A 87 -1.32 3.72 0.24
N ASP A 88 -2.04 4.83 0.32
CA ASP A 88 -3.44 4.83 0.75
C ASP A 88 -4.33 4.44 -0.43
N LEU A 89 -4.95 3.25 -0.32
CA LEU A 89 -5.84 2.69 -1.34
C LEU A 89 -7.04 3.58 -1.65
N ARG A 90 -7.44 4.51 -0.77
CA ARG A 90 -8.54 5.44 -1.04
C ARG A 90 -8.09 6.72 -1.73
N LYS A 91 -6.88 7.19 -1.41
CA LYS A 91 -6.29 8.39 -2.02
C LYS A 91 -5.56 8.07 -3.33
N GLY A 92 -5.31 6.77 -3.59
CA GLY A 92 -4.73 6.16 -4.79
C GLY A 92 -3.32 6.61 -5.17
N GLY A 93 -2.53 7.00 -4.16
CA GLY A 93 -1.07 7.15 -4.27
C GLY A 93 -0.55 8.58 -4.33
N PRO A 94 0.70 8.78 -4.80
CA PRO A 94 1.34 10.09 -4.81
C PRO A 94 0.66 11.06 -5.76
N ALA A 95 0.73 12.36 -5.44
CA ALA A 95 0.09 13.44 -6.20
C ALA A 95 0.41 13.43 -7.70
N LEU A 96 1.60 12.96 -8.09
CA LEU A 96 2.01 12.82 -9.50
C LEU A 96 1.09 11.92 -10.33
N LEU A 97 0.44 10.91 -9.72
CA LEU A 97 -0.55 10.07 -10.41
C LEU A 97 -1.83 10.85 -10.77
N TYR A 98 -2.03 12.06 -10.22
CA TYR A 98 -3.25 12.85 -10.35
C TYR A 98 -3.11 14.11 -11.19
N VAL A 99 -1.89 14.50 -11.58
CA VAL A 99 -1.63 15.79 -12.24
C VAL A 99 -2.31 15.87 -13.61
N SER A 100 -2.03 14.92 -14.51
CA SER A 100 -2.64 14.84 -15.84
C SER A 100 -2.68 13.40 -16.35
N LYS A 101 -3.52 13.12 -17.36
CA LYS A 101 -3.61 11.77 -17.96
C LYS A 101 -2.30 11.33 -18.60
N GLU A 102 -1.59 12.28 -19.21
CA GLU A 102 -0.30 12.04 -19.85
C GLU A 102 0.78 11.70 -18.82
N ILE A 103 0.94 12.54 -17.79
CA ILE A 103 1.88 12.28 -16.69
C ILE A 103 1.53 10.95 -16.02
N ARG A 104 0.25 10.71 -15.69
CA ARG A 104 -0.20 9.43 -15.11
C ARG A 104 0.22 8.23 -15.96
N ARG A 105 0.08 8.30 -17.28
CA ARG A 105 0.49 7.22 -18.19
C ARG A 105 1.99 6.94 -18.07
N GLU A 106 2.82 7.96 -18.01
CA GLU A 106 4.28 7.84 -17.88
C GLU A 106 4.68 7.33 -16.48
N VAL A 107 4.10 7.91 -15.43
CA VAL A 107 4.52 7.64 -14.04
C VAL A 107 3.97 6.35 -13.45
N SER A 108 2.83 5.84 -13.95
CA SER A 108 2.18 4.66 -13.38
C SER A 108 3.04 3.40 -13.49
N GLU A 109 3.74 3.22 -14.61
CA GLU A 109 4.66 2.09 -14.77
C GLU A 109 5.82 2.16 -13.77
N ILE A 110 6.42 3.35 -13.61
CA ILE A 110 7.49 3.56 -12.62
C ILE A 110 6.98 3.26 -11.21
N TYR A 111 5.82 3.82 -10.85
CA TYR A 111 5.29 3.68 -9.49
C TYR A 111 4.90 2.25 -9.16
N TYR A 112 4.15 1.56 -10.02
CA TYR A 112 3.62 0.23 -9.71
C TYR A 112 4.57 -0.93 -10.06
N LEU A 113 5.51 -0.75 -11.01
CA LEU A 113 6.38 -1.83 -11.47
C LEU A 113 7.82 -1.74 -10.96
N GLU A 114 8.31 -0.54 -10.62
CA GLU A 114 9.67 -0.39 -10.05
C GLU A 114 9.69 -0.39 -8.51
N ASN A 115 8.53 -0.29 -7.85
CA ASN A 115 8.43 -0.34 -6.39
C ASN A 115 7.92 -1.70 -5.89
N THR A 116 8.23 -1.97 -4.63
CA THR A 116 7.67 -3.11 -3.89
C THR A 116 6.54 -2.63 -3.00
N PHE A 117 5.40 -3.32 -3.03
CA PHE A 117 4.28 -3.00 -2.15
C PHE A 117 4.18 -4.02 -1.02
N LEU A 118 3.95 -3.55 0.21
CA LEU A 118 3.87 -4.35 1.41
C LEU A 118 2.43 -4.41 1.93
N PHE A 119 1.87 -5.62 1.94
CA PHE A 119 0.62 -5.93 2.64
C PHE A 119 0.91 -6.28 4.10
N THR A 120 0.17 -5.65 5.00
CA THR A 120 0.25 -5.88 6.45
C THR A 120 -1.03 -6.56 6.95
N ASN A 121 -1.10 -6.95 8.22
CA ASN A 121 -2.33 -7.49 8.81
C ASN A 121 -3.59 -6.66 8.49
N ALA A 122 -3.49 -5.33 8.54
CA ALA A 122 -4.64 -4.44 8.33
C ALA A 122 -5.09 -4.38 6.88
N THR A 123 -4.18 -4.63 5.92
CA THR A 123 -4.47 -4.51 4.48
C THR A 123 -4.49 -5.82 3.74
N LEU A 124 -4.15 -6.92 4.41
CA LEU A 124 -4.30 -8.28 3.90
C LEU A 124 -5.72 -8.79 4.14
N GLN A 125 -6.67 -8.00 3.65
CA GLN A 125 -8.10 -8.28 3.63
C GLN A 125 -8.57 -8.25 2.18
N LEU A 126 -9.57 -9.07 1.85
CA LEU A 126 -10.08 -9.20 0.48
C LEU A 126 -10.38 -7.84 -0.17
N ARG A 127 -11.14 -6.98 0.52
CA ARG A 127 -11.48 -5.62 0.02
C ARG A 127 -10.28 -4.74 -0.29
N SER A 128 -9.19 -4.87 0.48
CA SER A 128 -7.98 -4.07 0.27
C SER A 128 -7.17 -4.62 -0.91
N ILE A 129 -7.16 -5.95 -1.09
CA ILE A 129 -6.52 -6.62 -2.22
C ILE A 129 -7.26 -6.27 -3.52
N GLU A 130 -8.60 -6.33 -3.52
CA GLU A 130 -9.46 -5.91 -4.64
C GLU A 130 -9.23 -4.44 -5.01
N ALA A 131 -9.23 -3.53 -4.03
CA ALA A 131 -8.97 -2.12 -4.28
C ALA A 131 -7.57 -1.87 -4.88
N PHE A 132 -6.56 -2.62 -4.45
CA PHE A 132 -5.22 -2.55 -5.03
C PHE A 132 -5.19 -3.12 -6.46
N HIS A 133 -5.89 -4.23 -6.70
CA HIS A 133 -6.07 -4.83 -8.02
C HIS A 133 -6.70 -3.84 -9.01
N ASP A 134 -7.76 -3.15 -8.61
CA ASP A 134 -8.43 -2.13 -9.44
C ASP A 134 -7.49 -0.97 -9.80
N GLN A 135 -6.61 -0.57 -8.87
CA GLN A 135 -5.63 0.49 -9.09
C GLN A 135 -4.51 0.10 -10.05
N LEU A 136 -4.10 -1.18 -10.07
CA LEU A 136 -3.15 -1.68 -11.06
C LEU A 136 -3.74 -1.59 -12.47
N GLY A 137 -5.02 -1.91 -12.63
CA GLY A 137 -5.74 -1.85 -13.91
C GLY A 137 -4.96 -2.54 -15.04
N ARG A 138 -4.60 -1.80 -16.09
CA ARG A 138 -3.84 -2.35 -17.23
C ARG A 138 -2.42 -2.83 -16.89
N LEU A 139 -1.85 -2.35 -15.78
CA LEU A 139 -0.50 -2.71 -15.35
C LEU A 139 -0.45 -4.07 -14.66
N LEU A 140 -1.59 -4.62 -14.29
CA LEU A 140 -1.71 -5.92 -13.64
C LEU A 140 -0.93 -7.00 -14.40
N LYS A 141 -0.96 -7.01 -15.73
CA LYS A 141 -0.24 -8.02 -16.53
C LYS A 141 1.28 -7.97 -16.37
N LYS A 142 1.85 -6.80 -16.04
CA LYS A 142 3.29 -6.58 -15.86
C LYS A 142 3.72 -6.67 -14.40
N PHE A 143 2.76 -6.61 -13.47
CA PHE A 143 3.02 -6.63 -12.04
C PHE A 143 3.58 -7.98 -11.60
N ASN A 144 4.68 -7.97 -10.84
CA ASN A 144 5.46 -9.19 -10.61
C ASN A 144 6.04 -9.34 -9.19
N HIS A 145 5.79 -8.39 -8.29
CA HIS A 145 6.42 -8.40 -6.97
C HIS A 145 5.58 -7.72 -5.88
N VAL A 146 5.36 -8.42 -4.77
CA VAL A 146 4.81 -7.88 -3.51
C VAL A 146 5.54 -8.46 -2.31
N GLN A 147 5.41 -7.78 -1.18
CA GLN A 147 5.77 -8.31 0.14
C GLN A 147 4.52 -8.46 0.99
N VAL A 148 4.56 -9.46 1.85
CA VAL A 148 3.59 -9.70 2.92
C VAL A 148 4.36 -9.70 4.24
N CYS A 149 3.83 -8.96 5.22
CA CYS A 149 4.35 -8.99 6.59
C CYS A 149 3.18 -9.05 7.56
N ARG A 150 3.16 -10.09 8.39
CA ARG A 150 2.19 -10.25 9.45
C ARG A 150 2.88 -10.20 10.80
N SER A 151 2.20 -9.60 11.76
CA SER A 151 2.67 -9.50 13.14
C SER A 151 1.62 -10.10 14.06
N ILE A 152 1.97 -11.15 14.79
CA ILE A 152 0.98 -11.97 15.49
C ILE A 152 1.34 -12.02 16.95
N GLN A 153 0.39 -11.65 17.79
CA GLN A 153 0.50 -11.79 19.23
C GLN A 153 0.12 -13.23 19.61
N ILE A 154 1.07 -13.98 20.15
CA ILE A 154 0.87 -15.35 20.61
C ILE A 154 0.94 -15.36 22.14
N GLY A 155 -0.19 -15.60 22.80
CA GLY A 155 -0.31 -15.56 24.26
C GLY A 155 0.31 -14.29 24.86
N ASP A 156 1.08 -14.48 25.94
CA ASP A 156 1.73 -13.40 26.69
C ASP A 156 3.17 -13.12 26.22
N MET A 157 3.53 -13.51 24.99
CA MET A 157 4.86 -13.22 24.46
C MET A 157 5.12 -11.71 24.45
N LYS A 158 6.27 -11.29 25.01
CA LYS A 158 6.65 -9.87 25.08
C LYS A 158 6.76 -9.20 23.71
N ARG A 159 7.03 -9.97 22.65
CA ARG A 159 7.14 -9.48 21.28
C ARG A 159 6.25 -10.33 20.38
N PRO A 160 5.52 -9.71 19.44
CA PRO A 160 4.77 -10.46 18.46
C PRO A 160 5.73 -11.22 17.54
N VAL A 161 5.25 -12.35 17.03
CA VAL A 161 5.95 -13.10 15.99
C VAL A 161 5.69 -12.40 14.66
N GLU A 162 6.76 -12.00 13.98
CA GLU A 162 6.68 -11.42 12.64
C GLU A 162 6.92 -12.51 11.60
N ILE A 163 5.97 -12.64 10.66
CA ILE A 163 6.07 -13.54 9.51
C ILE A 163 6.17 -12.67 8.28
N SER A 164 7.28 -12.74 7.56
CA SER A 164 7.48 -11.93 6.35
C SER A 164 8.02 -12.74 5.16
N PHE A 165 7.35 -12.59 4.02
CA PHE A 165 7.78 -13.18 2.76
C PHE A 165 7.50 -12.25 1.59
N SER A 166 8.30 -12.42 0.53
CA SER A 166 8.10 -11.77 -0.75
C SER A 166 7.46 -12.76 -1.72
N VAL A 167 6.48 -12.29 -2.48
CA VAL A 167 5.80 -13.05 -3.53
C VAL A 167 6.26 -12.48 -4.86
N THR A 168 6.88 -13.31 -5.69
CA THR A 168 7.45 -12.89 -6.98
C THR A 168 6.98 -13.80 -8.09
N LEU A 169 6.70 -13.27 -9.28
CA LEU A 169 6.53 -14.11 -10.46
C LEU A 169 7.88 -14.54 -11.01
N ASP A 170 8.08 -15.85 -11.08
CA ASP A 170 9.20 -16.44 -11.80
C ASP A 170 8.71 -16.76 -13.22
N LEU A 171 8.97 -15.83 -14.13
CA LEU A 171 8.52 -15.94 -15.53
C LEU A 171 9.22 -17.08 -16.28
N GLN A 172 10.42 -17.47 -15.85
CA GLN A 172 11.17 -18.57 -16.45
C GLN A 172 10.52 -19.91 -16.09
N ASN A 173 10.27 -20.13 -14.80
CA ASN A 173 9.65 -21.36 -14.30
C ASN A 173 8.12 -21.31 -14.27
N ARG A 174 7.52 -20.20 -14.71
CA ARG A 174 6.08 -19.94 -14.75
C ARG A 174 5.38 -20.33 -13.46
N ARG A 175 5.90 -19.84 -12.34
CA ARG A 175 5.34 -20.09 -11.00
C ARG A 175 5.41 -18.86 -10.11
N VAL A 176 4.53 -18.81 -9.12
CA VAL A 176 4.67 -17.90 -7.98
C VAL A 176 5.79 -18.43 -7.08
N VAL A 177 6.80 -17.61 -6.83
CA VAL A 177 7.92 -17.93 -5.93
C VAL A 177 7.80 -17.12 -4.65
N LEU A 178 7.96 -17.82 -3.53
CA LEU A 178 7.98 -17.24 -2.20
C LEU A 178 9.42 -17.14 -1.71
N LYS A 179 9.84 -15.94 -1.33
CA LYS A 179 11.13 -15.69 -0.67
C LYS A 179 10.89 -15.18 0.74
N ARG A 180 11.05 -16.03 1.74
CA ARG A 180 11.00 -15.63 3.15
C ARG A 180 12.26 -14.86 3.54
N LYS A 181 12.11 -13.86 4.42
CA LYS A 181 13.27 -13.17 4.99
C LYS A 181 13.95 -14.11 6.00
N PRO A 182 15.29 -14.18 6.03
CA PRO A 182 16.04 -15.08 6.91
C PRO A 182 15.90 -14.75 8.41
N TYR A 183 15.28 -13.62 8.74
CA TYR A 183 14.99 -13.20 10.11
C TYR A 183 13.71 -13.82 10.68
N ASP A 184 13.08 -14.79 10.00
CA ASP A 184 12.40 -15.91 10.67
C ASP A 184 13.47 -16.68 11.49
N ARG A 185 14.14 -16.00 12.44
CA ARG A 185 14.94 -16.65 13.47
C ARG A 185 13.98 -17.62 14.10
N GLN A 186 14.34 -18.91 14.04
CA GLN A 186 13.68 -19.99 14.75
C GLN A 186 13.11 -19.39 16.04
N VAL A 187 11.79 -19.27 16.12
CA VAL A 187 11.15 -18.84 17.35
C VAL A 187 11.38 -20.03 18.26
N TYR A 188 12.57 -20.09 18.86
CA TYR A 188 12.96 -21.17 19.73
C TYR A 188 12.12 -20.97 20.97
N MET A 189 11.08 -21.78 21.06
CA MET A 189 10.10 -21.73 22.13
C MET A 189 10.26 -23.04 22.91
N PRO A 190 11.29 -23.13 23.78
CA PRO A 190 11.53 -24.34 24.55
C PRO A 190 10.33 -24.60 25.46
N GLY A 191 9.72 -25.79 25.33
CA GLY A 191 8.66 -26.26 26.24
C GLY A 191 7.22 -25.84 25.90
N MET A 192 6.88 -25.62 24.63
CA MET A 192 5.53 -25.19 24.26
C MET A 192 4.44 -26.24 24.52
N ALA A 193 3.80 -26.09 25.67
CA ALA A 193 2.43 -26.52 25.88
C ALA A 193 1.52 -25.77 24.89
N LYS A 194 0.97 -26.49 23.90
CA LYS A 194 -0.41 -26.33 23.42
C LYS A 194 -0.99 -24.91 23.60
N LEU A 195 -0.51 -23.95 22.79
CA LEU A 195 -0.95 -22.56 22.84
C LEU A 195 -2.25 -22.39 22.07
N LYS A 196 -3.21 -21.68 22.66
CA LYS A 196 -4.44 -21.24 21.99
C LYS A 196 -4.18 -19.91 21.29
N SER A 197 -4.40 -19.88 19.98
CA SER A 197 -4.37 -18.65 19.19
C SER A 197 -5.75 -18.39 18.60
N LYS A 198 -6.11 -17.10 18.47
CA LYS A 198 -7.28 -16.66 17.69
C LYS A 198 -6.99 -16.64 16.18
N TYR A 199 -5.73 -16.79 15.80
CA TYR A 199 -5.26 -16.70 14.42
C TYR A 199 -4.70 -18.03 13.96
N VAL A 200 -5.08 -18.40 12.74
CA VAL A 200 -4.50 -19.52 12.00
C VAL A 200 -3.45 -18.95 11.07
N GLU A 201 -2.19 -19.30 11.31
CA GLU A 201 -1.18 -19.14 10.29
C GLU A 201 -0.93 -20.46 9.59
N PRO A 202 -0.99 -20.49 8.24
CA PRO A 202 -0.49 -21.62 7.50
C PRO A 202 1.02 -21.75 7.68
N CYS A 203 1.49 -22.98 7.87
CA CYS A 203 2.94 -23.24 7.83
C CYS A 203 3.52 -22.92 6.45
N ARG A 204 4.85 -22.82 6.38
CA ARG A 204 5.57 -22.63 5.11
C ARG A 204 5.14 -23.63 4.03
N CYS A 205 4.96 -24.90 4.37
CA CYS A 205 4.53 -25.91 3.42
C CYS A 205 3.13 -25.65 2.84
N GLU A 206 2.19 -25.15 3.65
CA GLU A 206 0.84 -24.81 3.18
C GLU A 206 0.87 -23.59 2.26
N VAL A 207 1.66 -22.55 2.60
CA VAL A 207 1.82 -21.37 1.73
C VAL A 207 2.51 -21.74 0.42
N ASP A 208 3.53 -22.59 0.45
CA ASP A 208 4.19 -23.11 -0.76
C ASP A 208 3.23 -23.96 -1.61
N LYS A 209 2.41 -24.81 -0.99
CA LYS A 209 1.34 -25.54 -1.69
C LYS A 209 0.31 -24.60 -2.30
N LEU A 210 -0.04 -23.52 -1.60
CA LEU A 210 -0.95 -22.50 -2.11
C LEU A 210 -0.36 -21.81 -3.34
N ALA A 211 0.88 -21.33 -3.27
CA ALA A 211 1.58 -20.72 -4.40
C ALA A 211 1.68 -21.65 -5.62
N LYS A 212 1.85 -22.96 -5.40
CA LYS A 212 1.87 -23.96 -6.48
C LYS A 212 0.49 -24.22 -7.11
N ARG A 213 -0.60 -24.03 -6.35
CA ARG A 213 -1.97 -24.17 -6.85
C ARG A 213 -2.40 -22.94 -7.65
N VAL A 214 -1.81 -21.78 -7.36
CA VAL A 214 -2.16 -20.53 -8.01
C VAL A 214 -1.42 -20.39 -9.34
N GLY A 215 -2.21 -20.18 -10.39
CA GLY A 215 -1.75 -19.96 -11.75
C GLY A 215 -1.82 -21.19 -12.64
N THR A 216 -1.94 -20.93 -13.95
CA THR A 216 -1.85 -21.97 -14.96
C THR A 216 -0.47 -21.91 -15.62
N PRO A 217 0.16 -23.05 -15.94
CA PRO A 217 1.50 -23.09 -16.56
C PRO A 217 1.60 -22.35 -17.90
N ARG A 218 0.47 -21.95 -18.49
CA ARG A 218 0.42 -21.37 -19.82
C ARG A 218 0.61 -19.86 -19.83
N ARG A 219 0.14 -19.11 -18.82
CA ARG A 219 0.25 -17.63 -18.79
C ARG A 219 0.28 -17.09 -17.36
N MET A 220 1.47 -17.02 -16.77
CA MET A 220 1.65 -16.31 -15.50
C MET A 220 1.72 -14.80 -15.70
N ASN A 221 0.97 -14.05 -14.89
CA ASN A 221 0.97 -12.60 -14.87
C ASN A 221 0.56 -12.08 -13.47
N GLY A 222 0.51 -10.76 -13.26
CA GLY A 222 0.22 -10.21 -11.93
C GLY A 222 -1.15 -10.60 -11.36
N GLN A 223 -2.10 -11.04 -12.18
CA GLN A 223 -3.35 -11.66 -11.70
C GLN A 223 -3.06 -12.84 -10.76
N ASP A 224 -2.04 -13.66 -11.05
CA ASP A 224 -1.71 -14.81 -10.22
C ASP A 224 -1.14 -14.39 -8.85
N ILE A 225 -0.47 -13.23 -8.77
CA ILE A 225 -0.10 -12.65 -7.47
C ILE A 225 -1.36 -12.26 -6.70
N ILE A 226 -2.31 -11.58 -7.36
CA ILE A 226 -3.55 -11.15 -6.72
C ILE A 226 -4.37 -12.36 -6.23
N THR A 227 -4.57 -13.37 -7.08
CA THR A 227 -5.26 -14.61 -6.71
C THR A 227 -4.55 -15.34 -5.57
N PHE A 228 -3.21 -15.32 -5.53
CA PHE A 228 -2.47 -15.86 -4.40
C PHE A 228 -2.73 -15.05 -3.11
N LEU A 229 -2.73 -13.72 -3.18
CA LEU A 229 -3.00 -12.87 -2.03
C LEU A 229 -4.44 -13.05 -1.52
N GLU A 230 -5.43 -13.17 -2.40
CA GLU A 230 -6.83 -13.44 -2.08
C GLU A 230 -6.95 -14.77 -1.34
N ALA A 231 -6.43 -15.86 -1.93
CA ALA A 231 -6.50 -17.18 -1.32
C ALA A 231 -5.69 -17.27 -0.01
N TYR A 232 -4.57 -16.55 0.10
CA TYR A 232 -3.81 -16.45 1.33
C TYR A 232 -4.60 -15.68 2.40
N SER A 233 -5.23 -14.56 2.02
CA SER A 233 -6.11 -13.75 2.87
C SER A 233 -7.31 -14.56 3.38
N GLU A 234 -7.94 -15.36 2.53
CA GLU A 234 -9.02 -16.26 2.96
C GLU A 234 -8.51 -17.26 3.99
N LEU A 235 -7.41 -17.97 3.67
CA LEU A 235 -6.84 -19.01 4.52
C LEU A 235 -6.50 -18.52 5.94
N ILE A 236 -6.00 -17.28 6.05
CA ILE A 236 -5.62 -16.70 7.34
C ILE A 236 -6.76 -16.04 8.11
N ASN A 237 -7.83 -15.63 7.41
CA ASN A 237 -8.99 -14.99 8.00
C ASN A 237 -10.12 -16.01 8.25
N MET A 238 -9.92 -17.29 7.91
CA MET A 238 -10.79 -18.37 8.39
C MET A 238 -10.84 -18.31 9.91
N GLU A 239 -12.03 -18.03 10.44
CA GLU A 239 -12.27 -18.04 11.88
C GLU A 239 -11.89 -19.40 12.44
N ALA A 240 -11.00 -19.39 13.41
CA ALA A 240 -10.64 -20.61 14.09
C ALA A 240 -10.69 -20.38 15.59
N VAL A 241 -11.74 -20.94 16.16
CA VAL A 241 -12.00 -20.88 17.59
C VAL A 241 -11.18 -21.99 18.24
N ASN A 242 -10.20 -21.62 19.07
CA ASN A 242 -9.35 -22.55 19.84
C ASN A 242 -8.48 -23.48 19.00
N VAL A 243 -7.76 -22.97 17.99
CA VAL A 243 -6.77 -23.79 17.29
C VAL A 243 -5.55 -24.00 18.16
N MET A 244 -5.15 -25.25 18.26
CA MET A 244 -3.89 -25.66 18.85
C MET A 244 -2.77 -25.37 17.86
N LEU A 245 -1.77 -24.62 18.30
CA LEU A 245 -0.56 -24.42 17.52
C LEU A 245 0.39 -25.60 17.70
N ASP A 246 0.90 -26.13 16.59
CA ASP A 246 1.96 -27.13 16.53
C ASP A 246 3.11 -26.65 15.63
N ILE A 247 4.24 -27.36 15.64
CA ILE A 247 5.37 -27.11 14.75
C ILE A 247 5.29 -28.08 13.57
N CYS A 248 5.25 -27.52 12.35
CA CYS A 248 5.22 -28.31 11.15
C CYS A 248 6.52 -29.13 11.01
N LYS A 249 6.43 -30.46 11.15
CA LYS A 249 7.56 -31.41 11.05
C LYS A 249 8.38 -31.33 9.76
N LYS A 250 7.86 -30.66 8.71
CA LYS A 250 8.54 -30.54 7.40
C LYS A 250 9.35 -29.26 7.25
N CYS A 251 8.99 -28.20 7.97
CA CYS A 251 9.57 -26.88 7.76
C CYS A 251 9.86 -26.10 9.04
N ASP A 252 9.60 -26.72 10.19
CA ASP A 252 9.81 -26.18 11.53
C ASP A 252 9.17 -24.82 11.79
N THR A 253 8.10 -24.50 11.05
CA THR A 253 7.28 -23.30 11.28
C THR A 253 6.02 -23.65 12.04
N ILE A 254 5.53 -22.70 12.84
CA ILE A 254 4.23 -22.79 13.51
C ILE A 254 3.13 -23.04 12.48
N CYS A 255 2.28 -24.04 12.72
CA CYS A 255 1.03 -24.31 12.03
C CYS A 255 -0.10 -24.58 13.02
N ARG A 256 -1.31 -24.64 12.49
CA ARG A 256 -2.40 -25.41 13.11
C ARG A 256 -2.04 -26.89 13.19
N ASP A 257 -2.37 -27.51 14.33
CA ASP A 257 -2.56 -28.96 14.42
C ASP A 257 -3.80 -29.37 13.61
#